data_AF-A0A6I1J8X1-F1
#
_entry.id   AF-A0A6I1J8X1-F1
#
_cell.length_a   1.000
_cell.length_b   1.000
_cell.length_c   1.000
_cell.angle_alpha   90.00
_cell.angle_beta   90.00
_cell.angle_gamma   90.00
#
_symmetry.space_group_name_H-M   'P 1'
#
loop_
_entity.id
_entity.type
_entity.pdbx_description
1 polymer ?
#
loop_
_entity_poly.entity_id
_entity_poly.type
_entity_poly.pdbx_seq_one_letter_code
_entity_poly.pdbx_strand_id
1 'polypeptide(L)'
;MTPSPFPTPPDPLGLIPRLLHRDASVLILNKPAGLPVHKGPGGGETLADHLEVLRFGLPRPPELAHRLDKDTAGCLVLGRHRRALERLGQLFK
;
A
#
# COMPACT_ATOMS: atom_id res chain seq x y z
N MET A 1 18.37 -16.99 0.52
CA MET A 1 17.40 -16.00 1.05
C MET A 1 16.77 -16.63 2.27
N THR A 2 17.04 -16.11 3.47
CA THR A 2 16.37 -16.58 4.69
C THR A 2 14.88 -16.26 4.55
N PRO A 3 13.95 -17.20 4.81
CA PRO A 3 12.53 -16.90 4.78
C PRO A 3 12.23 -15.78 5.78
N SER A 4 11.40 -14.82 5.36
CA SER A 4 10.87 -13.79 6.26
C SER A 4 10.20 -14.47 7.46
N PRO A 5 10.45 -14.00 8.70
CA PRO A 5 9.73 -14.52 9.87
C PRO A 5 8.23 -14.16 9.83
N PHE A 6 7.83 -13.24 8.95
CA PHE A 6 6.45 -12.85 8.72
C PHE A 6 5.90 -13.62 7.51
N PRO A 7 4.96 -14.57 7.69
CA PRO A 7 4.29 -15.20 6.57
C PRO A 7 3.50 -14.16 5.78
N THR A 8 3.46 -14.31 4.46
CA THR A 8 2.65 -13.43 3.60
C THR A 8 1.20 -13.91 3.66
N PRO A 9 0.23 -13.06 4.04
CA PRO A 9 -1.18 -13.45 4.06
C PRO A 9 -1.73 -13.62 2.63
N PRO A 10 -2.94 -14.19 2.48
CA PRO A 10 -3.65 -14.21 1.20
C PRO A 10 -3.83 -12.78 0.63
N ASP A 11 -3.89 -12.69 -0.70
CA ASP A 11 -4.05 -11.43 -1.43
C ASP A 11 -5.40 -11.39 -2.18
N PRO A 12 -6.54 -11.22 -1.48
CA PRO A 12 -7.86 -11.26 -2.11
C PRO A 12 -8.09 -10.10 -3.09
N LEU A 13 -7.40 -8.96 -2.91
CA LEU A 13 -7.51 -7.79 -3.79
C LEU A 13 -6.51 -7.81 -4.97
N GLY A 14 -5.60 -8.79 -4.99
CA GLY A 14 -4.53 -8.87 -5.98
C GLY A 14 -3.65 -7.62 -5.96
N LEU A 15 -3.20 -7.17 -4.78
CA LEU A 15 -2.29 -6.03 -4.64
C LEU A 15 -0.87 -6.34 -5.15
N ILE A 16 -0.37 -7.56 -4.94
CA ILE A 16 0.96 -8.00 -5.41
C ILE A 16 1.10 -7.86 -6.94
N PRO A 17 0.19 -8.41 -7.77
CA PRO A 17 0.30 -8.25 -9.22
C PRO A 17 0.08 -6.82 -9.71
N ARG A 18 -0.41 -5.90 -8.86
CA ARG A 18 -0.60 -4.47 -9.18
C ARG A 18 0.61 -3.61 -8.83
N LEU A 19 1.68 -4.21 -8.29
CA LEU A 19 2.91 -3.51 -7.95
C LEU A 19 3.63 -3.01 -9.21
N LEU A 20 3.69 -1.70 -9.39
CA LEU A 20 4.43 -1.05 -10.48
C LEU A 20 5.90 -0.86 -10.14
N HIS A 21 6.20 -0.62 -8.87
CA HIS A 21 7.57 -0.38 -8.39
C HIS A 21 7.74 -0.86 -6.96
N ARG A 22 8.95 -1.35 -6.65
CA ARG A 22 9.37 -1.75 -5.31
C ARG A 22 10.86 -1.54 -5.12
N ASP A 23 11.20 -0.72 -4.14
CA ASP A 23 12.56 -0.58 -3.64
C ASP A 23 12.60 -0.62 -2.10
N ALA A 24 13.71 -0.22 -1.49
CA ALA A 24 13.89 -0.24 -0.04
C ALA A 24 12.98 0.73 0.72
N SER A 25 12.53 1.83 0.09
CA SER A 25 11.81 2.92 0.72
C SER A 25 10.35 3.04 0.28
N VAL A 26 10.04 2.73 -0.99
CA VAL A 26 8.76 3.02 -1.61
C VAL A 26 8.19 1.80 -2.33
N LEU A 27 6.87 1.66 -2.28
CA LEU A 27 6.09 0.85 -3.21
C LEU A 27 5.17 1.74 -4.02
N ILE A 28 4.96 1.42 -5.29
CA ILE A 28 3.96 2.08 -6.13
C ILE A 28 2.99 1.01 -6.62
N LEU A 29 1.70 1.20 -6.36
CA LEU A 29 0.62 0.34 -6.85
C LEU A 29 -0.11 1.00 -8.02
N ASN A 30 -0.56 0.18 -8.96
CA ASN A 30 -1.61 0.53 -9.90
C ASN A 30 -2.99 0.31 -9.23
N LYS A 31 -3.51 1.34 -8.55
CA LYS A 31 -4.83 1.27 -7.90
C LYS A 31 -5.92 1.27 -8.98
N PRO A 32 -6.82 0.28 -9.02
CA PRO A 32 -7.99 0.32 -9.89
C PRO A 32 -9.01 1.36 -9.39
N ALA A 33 -9.82 1.89 -10.31
CA ALA A 33 -11.04 2.61 -9.94
C ALA A 33 -12.04 1.66 -9.26
N GLY A 34 -12.90 2.19 -8.38
CA GLY A 34 -13.89 1.44 -7.63
C GLY A 34 -13.40 0.88 -6.29
N LEU A 35 -12.08 0.84 -6.06
CA LEU A 35 -11.48 0.36 -4.80
C LEU A 35 -11.15 1.54 -3.86
N PRO A 36 -11.80 1.66 -2.69
CA PRO A 36 -11.50 2.71 -1.71
C PRO A 36 -10.11 2.52 -1.08
N VAL A 37 -9.40 3.63 -0.86
CA VAL A 37 -8.12 3.62 -0.12
C VAL A 37 -8.34 3.56 1.39
N HIS A 38 -9.33 4.30 1.91
CA HIS A 38 -9.72 4.35 3.32
C HIS A 38 -11.24 4.26 3.47
N LYS A 39 -11.68 3.95 4.70
CA LYS A 39 -13.11 3.79 5.01
C LYS A 39 -13.83 5.13 4.84
N GLY A 40 -14.83 5.15 3.97
CA GLY A 40 -15.75 6.27 3.83
C GLY A 40 -16.89 6.19 4.85
N PRO A 41 -17.86 7.12 4.80
CA PRO A 41 -19.01 7.13 5.70
C PRO A 41 -19.84 5.84 5.68
N GLY A 42 -19.91 5.16 4.53
CA GLY A 42 -20.60 3.87 4.38
C GLY A 42 -19.79 2.65 4.84
N GLY A 43 -18.58 2.83 5.39
CA GLY A 43 -17.70 1.74 5.77
C GLY A 43 -17.21 0.91 4.58
N GLY A 44 -17.01 -0.39 4.82
CA GLY A 44 -16.57 -1.37 3.82
C GLY A 44 -15.08 -1.71 3.88
N GLU A 45 -14.71 -2.71 3.08
CA GLU A 45 -13.33 -3.17 2.85
C GLU A 45 -12.57 -2.17 1.97
N THR A 46 -11.30 -1.94 2.28
CA THR A 46 -10.46 -0.93 1.64
C THR A 46 -9.06 -1.44 1.38
N LEU A 47 -8.33 -0.81 0.46
CA LEU A 47 -6.95 -1.18 0.17
C LEU A 47 -6.06 -1.15 1.43
N ALA A 48 -6.29 -0.20 2.34
CA ALA A 48 -5.55 -0.08 3.59
C ALA A 48 -5.67 -1.33 4.49
N ASP A 49 -6.81 -2.04 4.42
CA ASP A 49 -7.06 -3.24 5.24
C ASP A 49 -6.18 -4.44 4.80
N HIS A 50 -5.57 -4.39 3.60
CA HIS A 50 -4.80 -5.51 3.03
C HIS A 50 -3.30 -5.21 2.84
N LEU A 51 -2.76 -4.11 3.37
CA LEU A 51 -1.36 -3.74 3.17
C LEU A 51 -0.35 -4.74 3.76
N GLU A 52 -0.79 -5.63 4.65
CA GLU A 52 0.02 -6.72 5.19
C GLU A 52 0.62 -7.63 4.11
N VAL A 53 -0.09 -7.84 3.00
CA VAL A 53 0.42 -8.64 1.87
C VAL A 53 1.65 -8.00 1.21
N LEU A 54 1.83 -6.68 1.38
CA LEU A 54 2.92 -5.89 0.83
C LEU A 54 4.09 -5.68 1.81
N ARG A 55 4.08 -6.36 2.96
CA ARG A 55 5.14 -6.29 3.98
C ARG A 55 6.50 -6.71 3.44
N PHE A 56 6.54 -7.76 2.62
CA PHE A 56 7.74 -8.30 2.00
C PHE A 56 8.92 -8.50 2.98
N GLY A 57 8.60 -9.06 4.16
CA GLY A 57 9.56 -9.40 5.21
C GLY A 57 10.07 -8.27 6.09
N LEU A 58 9.52 -7.06 5.96
CA LEU A 58 9.82 -5.98 6.89
C LEU A 58 9.07 -6.12 8.23
N PRO A 59 9.57 -5.50 9.33
CA PRO A 59 8.91 -5.53 10.63
C PRO A 59 7.51 -4.93 10.67
N ARG A 60 7.16 -4.07 9.71
CA ARG A 60 5.84 -3.44 9.57
C ARG A 60 5.40 -3.50 8.11
N PRO A 61 4.09 -3.55 7.84
CA PRO A 61 3.57 -3.34 6.50
C PRO A 61 3.91 -1.91 6.04
N PRO A 62 3.91 -1.65 4.73
CA PRO A 62 3.99 -0.30 4.22
C PRO A 62 2.73 0.50 4.62
N GLU A 63 2.84 1.83 4.66
CA GLU A 63 1.72 2.73 4.94
C GLU A 63 1.49 3.67 3.75
N LEU A 64 0.27 4.21 3.64
CA LEU A 64 -0.13 5.10 2.56
C LEU A 64 0.56 6.47 2.67
N ALA A 65 1.14 6.94 1.57
CA ALA A 65 1.72 8.28 1.51
C ALA A 65 0.71 9.37 1.11
N HIS A 66 -0.30 8.99 0.33
CA HIS A 66 -1.42 9.83 -0.07
C HIS A 66 -2.65 8.95 -0.34
N ARG A 67 -3.79 9.56 -0.64
CA ARG A 67 -5.00 8.88 -1.08
C ARG A 67 -5.33 9.18 -2.53
N LEU A 68 -6.08 8.28 -3.14
CA LEU A 68 -6.84 8.50 -4.35
C LEU A 68 -8.31 8.24 -4.01
N ASP A 69 -9.22 8.98 -4.64
CA ASP A 69 -10.64 8.71 -4.44
C ASP A 69 -11.02 7.32 -4.98
N LYS A 70 -12.15 6.80 -4.47
CA LYS A 70 -12.62 5.43 -4.79
C LYS A 70 -12.61 5.19 -6.30
N ASP A 71 -13.23 6.08 -7.06
CA ASP A 71 -13.42 5.93 -8.50
C ASP A 71 -12.26 6.48 -9.33
N THR A 72 -11.18 6.92 -8.70
CA THR A 72 -9.94 7.32 -9.39
C THR A 72 -9.00 6.12 -9.51
N ALA A 73 -8.56 5.81 -10.73
CA ALA A 73 -7.48 4.85 -10.98
C ALA A 73 -6.13 5.57 -11.04
N GLY A 74 -5.03 4.87 -10.76
CA GLY A 74 -3.68 5.40 -11.00
C GLY A 74 -2.64 4.97 -9.98
N CYS A 75 -1.51 5.68 -9.99
CA CYS A 75 -0.38 5.41 -9.11
C CYS A 75 -0.72 5.78 -7.66
N LEU A 76 -0.67 4.80 -6.76
CA LEU A 76 -0.78 4.99 -5.33
C LEU A 76 0.56 4.68 -4.67
N VAL A 77 1.12 5.67 -3.97
CA VAL A 77 2.45 5.56 -3.36
C VAL A 77 2.34 5.16 -1.89
N LEU A 78 3.18 4.20 -1.49
CA LEU A 78 3.29 3.73 -0.11
C LEU A 78 4.73 3.86 0.39
N GLY A 79 4.88 4.27 1.65
CA GLY A 79 6.17 4.29 2.33
C GLY A 79 6.40 2.99 3.12
N ARG A 80 7.59 2.40 2.98
CA ARG A 80 7.95 1.13 3.64
C ARG A 80 8.50 1.30 5.06
N HIS A 81 8.80 2.53 5.46
CA HIS A 81 9.33 2.88 6.79
C HIS A 81 9.09 4.35 7.10
N ARG A 82 9.16 4.73 8.40
CA ARG A 82 8.84 6.08 8.87
C ARG A 82 9.56 7.21 8.13
N ARG A 83 10.87 7.08 7.92
CA ARG A 83 11.68 8.08 7.19
C ARG A 83 11.24 8.26 5.72
N ALA A 84 10.71 7.23 5.07
CA ALA A 84 10.19 7.35 3.71
C ALA A 84 8.86 8.10 3.74
N LEU A 85 7.96 7.75 4.66
CA LEU A 85 6.68 8.44 4.85
C LEU A 85 6.85 9.93 5.16
N GLU A 86 7.79 10.27 6.05
CA GLU A 86 8.11 11.68 6.38
C GLU A 86 8.52 12.47 5.14
N ARG A 87 9.32 11.88 4.24
CA ARG A 87 9.73 12.52 2.98
C ARG A 87 8.59 12.61 1.98
N LEU A 88 7.85 11.52 1.79
CA LEU A 88 6.71 11.47 0.88
C LEU A 88 5.62 12.46 1.31
N GLY A 89 5.38 12.60 2.62
CA GLY A 89 4.43 13.58 3.16
C GLY A 89 4.79 15.04 2.86
N GLN A 90 6.06 15.37 2.59
CA GLN A 90 6.42 16.71 2.10
C GLN A 90 6.18 16.87 0.59
N LEU A 91 6.18 15.78 -0.18
CA LEU A 91 5.92 15.81 -1.62
C LEU A 91 4.42 15.87 -1.96
N PHE A 92 3.57 15.30 -1.10
CA PHE A 92 2.11 15.27 -1.26
C PHE A 92 1.37 16.30 -0.39
N LYS A 93 2.10 17.32 0.09
CA LYS A 93 1.53 18.44 0.85
C LYS A 93 0.74 19.39 -0.04
#